data_AF-A0A3B9T4S4-F1
#
_entry.id   AF-A0A3B9T4S4-F1
#
_cell.length_a   1.000
_cell.length_b   1.000
_cell.length_c   1.000
_cell.angle_alpha   90.00
_cell.angle_beta   90.00
_cell.angle_gamma   90.00
#
_symmetry.space_group_name_H-M   'P 1'
#
loop_
_entity.id
_entity.type
_entity.pdbx_description
1 polymer ?
#
loop_
_entity_poly.entity_id
_entity_poly.type
_entity_poly.pdbx_seq_one_letter_code
_entity_poly.pdbx_strand_id
1 'polypeptide(L)'
;MKQIYTLRDSLKKFRNLFFFMFIIGTASLNSYGQGNPVVAKDWTALPEADYMLDVAYQIIDCDGSGVYFLQLHLFNENKTKSKANFKLIISDQASGKFFEYVLSDFPIAFASMLSADCSSTDFAKLKVAIPSGYTADKLSVEITYQ
;
A
#
# COMPACT_ATOMS: atom_id res chain seq x y z
N MET A 1 59.23 -54.44 18.00
CA MET A 1 58.08 -55.10 17.35
C MET A 1 56.96 -54.07 17.22
N LYS A 2 56.68 -53.58 16.01
CA LYS A 2 55.60 -52.62 15.71
C LYS A 2 54.54 -53.35 14.88
N GLN A 3 53.30 -53.42 15.36
CA GLN A 3 52.18 -53.91 14.58
C GLN A 3 51.59 -52.79 13.72
N ILE A 4 51.39 -53.13 12.45
CA ILE A 4 50.83 -52.30 11.37
C ILE A 4 49.33 -52.59 11.34
N TYR A 5 48.50 -51.60 11.66
CA TYR A 5 47.07 -51.63 11.34
C TYR A 5 46.85 -50.91 10.01
N THR A 6 46.29 -51.63 9.05
CA THR A 6 46.14 -51.26 7.64
C THR A 6 44.93 -50.36 7.41
N LEU A 7 45.16 -49.24 6.70
CA LEU A 7 44.18 -48.23 6.27
C LEU A 7 43.18 -48.73 5.21
N ARG A 8 42.66 -49.96 5.32
CA ARG A 8 41.86 -50.58 4.23
C ARG A 8 40.34 -50.42 4.40
N ASP A 9 39.85 -50.13 5.60
CA ASP A 9 38.39 -50.14 5.86
C ASP A 9 37.72 -48.75 5.86
N SER A 10 38.48 -47.66 5.71
CA SER A 10 37.90 -46.29 5.71
C SER A 10 37.44 -45.80 4.33
N LEU A 11 37.71 -46.52 3.23
CA LEU A 11 37.44 -46.04 1.87
C LEU A 11 36.08 -46.48 1.29
N LYS A 12 35.36 -47.41 1.95
CA LYS A 12 34.08 -47.93 1.41
C LYS A 12 32.85 -47.12 1.79
N LYS A 13 32.93 -46.25 2.81
CA LYS A 13 31.78 -45.43 3.26
C LYS A 13 31.68 -44.06 2.59
N PHE A 14 32.73 -43.61 1.91
CA PHE A 14 32.76 -42.30 1.25
C PHE A 14 32.12 -42.28 -0.16
N ARG A 15 31.79 -43.44 -0.73
CA ARG A 15 31.26 -43.54 -2.10
C ARG A 15 29.76 -43.24 -2.23
N ASN A 16 29.03 -43.16 -1.13
CA ASN A 16 27.56 -42.92 -1.13
C ASN A 16 27.15 -41.54 -0.61
N LEU A 17 28.10 -40.64 -0.31
CA LEU A 17 27.80 -39.33 0.30
C LEU A 17 28.09 -38.13 -0.63
N PHE A 18 28.11 -38.33 -1.94
CA PHE A 18 28.27 -37.25 -2.93
C PHE A 18 27.05 -37.08 -3.85
N PHE A 19 25.94 -37.76 -3.55
CA PHE A 19 24.72 -37.71 -4.37
C PHE A 19 23.58 -36.87 -3.74
N PHE A 20 23.91 -35.97 -2.82
CA PHE A 20 22.94 -35.05 -2.18
C PHE A 20 23.41 -33.59 -2.17
N MET A 21 24.28 -33.20 -3.11
CA MET A 21 24.75 -31.83 -3.24
C MET A 21 24.73 -31.39 -4.70
N PHE A 22 23.59 -31.55 -5.37
CA PHE A 22 23.35 -30.94 -6.68
C PHE A 22 21.85 -30.74 -6.98
N ILE A 23 21.13 -30.11 -6.05
CA ILE A 23 19.88 -29.39 -6.35
C ILE A 23 19.97 -28.02 -5.68
N ILE A 24 20.97 -27.24 -6.07
CA ILE A 24 20.92 -25.77 -5.99
C ILE A 24 20.75 -25.30 -7.44
N GLY A 25 19.75 -25.87 -8.10
CA GLY A 25 19.36 -25.51 -9.45
C GLY A 25 18.57 -24.22 -9.38
N THR A 26 19.26 -23.11 -9.59
CA THR A 26 18.78 -21.94 -10.35
C THR A 26 17.29 -21.63 -10.24
N ALA A 27 16.77 -21.50 -9.02
CA ALA A 27 15.64 -20.62 -8.82
C ALA A 27 16.22 -19.21 -8.95
N SER A 28 16.34 -18.73 -10.19
CA SER A 28 16.26 -17.31 -10.47
C SER A 28 14.92 -16.87 -9.90
N LEU A 29 14.94 -16.46 -8.63
CA LEU A 29 13.89 -15.65 -8.06
C LEU A 29 13.84 -14.44 -8.97
N ASN A 30 12.91 -14.47 -9.94
CA ASN A 30 12.40 -13.26 -10.56
C ASN A 30 11.85 -12.47 -9.38
N SER A 31 12.74 -11.65 -8.81
CA SER A 31 12.41 -10.61 -7.88
C SER A 31 11.62 -9.65 -8.76
N TYR A 32 10.32 -9.90 -8.88
CA TYR A 32 9.40 -8.88 -9.35
C TYR A 32 9.59 -7.76 -8.34
N GLY A 33 10.43 -6.79 -8.71
CA GLY A 33 10.64 -5.60 -7.92
C GLY A 33 9.29 -4.92 -7.82
N GLN A 34 8.58 -5.16 -6.73
CA GLN A 34 7.49 -4.30 -6.31
C GLN A 34 8.18 -2.96 -6.08
N GLY A 35 7.94 -1.98 -6.95
CA GLY A 35 8.58 -0.68 -6.77
C GLY A 35 8.17 -0.11 -5.41
N ASN A 36 9.08 0.67 -4.83
CA ASN A 36 8.81 1.24 -3.52
C ASN A 36 7.71 2.31 -3.66
N PRO A 37 6.75 2.37 -2.73
CA PRO A 37 5.77 3.44 -2.73
C PRO A 37 6.44 4.82 -2.74
N VAL A 38 5.93 5.72 -3.57
CA VAL A 38 6.39 7.10 -3.68
C VAL A 38 5.29 8.03 -3.16
N VAL A 39 5.54 8.66 -2.02
CA VAL A 39 4.61 9.63 -1.43
C VAL A 39 4.86 11.00 -2.06
N ALA A 40 3.90 11.51 -2.83
CA ALA A 40 3.96 12.85 -3.41
C ALA A 40 3.45 13.93 -2.46
N LYS A 41 2.53 13.56 -1.56
CA LYS A 41 2.04 14.43 -0.49
C LYS A 41 1.69 13.58 0.73
N ASP A 42 2.29 13.93 1.86
CA ASP A 42 2.00 13.33 3.16
C ASP A 42 0.57 13.61 3.62
N TRP A 43 0.15 12.85 4.65
CA TRP A 43 -1.15 12.99 5.29
C TRP A 43 -1.47 14.45 5.64
N THR A 44 -2.56 14.93 5.08
CA THR A 44 -3.11 16.26 5.28
C THR A 44 -4.53 16.13 5.80
N ALA A 45 -4.82 16.71 6.96
CA ALA A 45 -6.16 16.75 7.53
C ALA A 45 -7.04 17.74 6.75
N LEU A 46 -8.29 17.35 6.51
CA LEU A 46 -9.34 18.22 6.01
C LEU A 46 -10.15 18.78 7.18
N PRO A 47 -10.91 19.89 7.00
CA PRO A 47 -11.78 20.40 8.05
C PRO A 47 -12.73 19.32 8.56
N GLU A 48 -12.87 19.17 9.87
CA GLU A 48 -13.79 18.19 10.47
C GLU A 48 -15.26 18.49 10.10
N ALA A 49 -16.08 17.45 9.93
CA ALA A 49 -17.52 17.63 9.77
C ALA A 49 -18.20 18.06 11.08
N ASP A 50 -19.28 18.84 11.02
CA ASP A 50 -20.10 19.19 12.20
C ASP A 50 -20.62 17.99 13.00
N TYR A 51 -20.67 16.82 12.36
CA TYR A 51 -21.06 15.56 12.98
C TYR A 51 -19.88 14.71 13.44
N MET A 52 -18.70 15.28 13.66
CA MET A 52 -17.52 14.59 14.21
C MET A 52 -17.01 13.43 13.32
N LEU A 53 -16.82 13.75 12.05
CA LEU A 53 -16.13 12.89 11.09
C LEU A 53 -14.84 13.57 10.66
N ASP A 54 -13.72 12.98 11.04
CA ASP A 54 -12.40 13.39 10.56
C ASP A 54 -12.12 12.73 9.21
N VAL A 55 -11.56 13.53 8.30
CA VAL A 55 -11.06 13.04 7.01
C VAL A 55 -9.66 13.58 6.80
N ALA A 56 -8.71 12.68 6.50
CA ALA A 56 -7.38 13.03 6.06
C ALA A 56 -7.10 12.37 4.71
N TYR A 57 -6.17 12.95 3.95
CA TYR A 57 -5.76 12.41 2.67
C TYR A 57 -4.24 12.41 2.49
N GLN A 58 -3.73 11.49 1.67
CA GLN A 58 -2.37 11.53 1.13
C GLN A 58 -2.39 11.27 -0.38
N ILE A 59 -1.34 11.69 -1.08
CA ILE A 59 -1.14 11.36 -2.51
C ILE A 59 0.07 10.44 -2.63
N ILE A 60 -0.15 9.23 -3.16
CA ILE A 60 0.85 8.17 -3.20
C ILE A 60 0.79 7.40 -4.52
N ASP A 61 1.95 7.07 -5.06
CA ASP A 61 2.14 6.05 -6.08
C ASP A 61 2.56 4.76 -5.37
N CYS A 62 1.72 3.73 -5.46
CA CYS A 62 1.82 2.54 -4.62
C CYS A 62 2.95 1.59 -5.02
N ASP A 63 3.40 1.63 -6.27
CA ASP A 63 4.36 0.70 -6.84
C ASP A 63 5.47 1.40 -7.63
N GLY A 64 5.55 2.73 -7.57
CA GLY A 64 6.53 3.52 -8.30
C GLY A 64 6.29 3.53 -9.81
N SER A 65 5.08 3.20 -10.27
CA SER A 65 4.71 3.13 -11.70
C SER A 65 4.47 4.49 -12.34
N GLY A 66 4.41 5.57 -11.55
CA GLY A 66 3.96 6.89 -11.94
C GLY A 66 2.43 7.05 -11.90
N VAL A 67 1.69 6.04 -11.43
CA VAL A 67 0.23 6.11 -11.23
C VAL A 67 -0.06 6.49 -9.79
N TYR A 68 -0.50 7.73 -9.59
CA TYR A 68 -0.80 8.26 -8.26
C TYR A 68 -2.26 8.03 -7.87
N PHE A 69 -2.47 7.84 -6.57
CA PHE A 69 -3.77 7.72 -5.94
C PHE A 69 -3.87 8.74 -4.79
N LEU A 70 -5.05 9.33 -4.65
CA LEU A 70 -5.46 9.96 -3.40
C LEU A 70 -6.02 8.86 -2.48
N GLN A 71 -5.39 8.65 -1.34
CA GLN A 71 -5.88 7.75 -0.29
C GLN A 71 -6.53 8.56 0.81
N LEU A 72 -7.68 8.10 1.27
CA LEU A 72 -8.46 8.71 2.35
C LEU A 72 -8.34 7.87 3.62
N HIS A 73 -8.24 8.57 4.74
CA HIS A 73 -8.38 8.05 6.09
C HIS A 73 -9.58 8.75 6.73
N LEU A 74 -10.54 7.96 7.21
CA LEU A 74 -11.72 8.42 7.93
C LEU A 74 -11.67 7.96 9.38
N PHE A 75 -12.05 8.82 10.31
CA PHE A 75 -12.33 8.46 11.69
C PHE A 75 -13.71 9.00 12.09
N ASN A 76 -14.59 8.11 12.57
CA ASN A 76 -15.96 8.47 12.96
C ASN A 76 -16.11 8.48 14.48
N GLU A 77 -16.31 9.65 15.05
CA GLU A 77 -16.59 9.83 16.48
C GLU A 77 -18.09 9.93 16.78
N ASN A 78 -18.93 9.90 15.74
CA ASN A 78 -20.37 10.00 15.89
C ASN A 78 -21.01 8.66 16.24
N LYS A 79 -21.73 8.61 17.37
CA LYS A 79 -22.49 7.43 17.79
C LYS A 79 -23.74 7.16 16.96
N THR A 80 -24.24 8.16 16.25
CA THR A 80 -25.55 8.13 15.56
C THR A 80 -25.44 8.12 14.04
N LYS A 81 -24.37 8.68 13.47
CA LYS A 81 -24.10 8.65 12.03
C LYS A 81 -23.16 7.48 11.70
N SER A 82 -23.69 6.45 11.05
CA SER A 82 -22.94 5.25 10.67
C SER A 82 -22.50 5.23 9.20
N LYS A 83 -22.62 6.39 8.53
CA LYS A 83 -22.31 6.54 7.10
C LYS A 83 -21.61 7.87 6.86
N ALA A 84 -20.56 7.84 6.05
CA ALA A 84 -19.87 9.03 5.54
C ALA A 84 -20.45 9.44 4.18
N ASN A 85 -20.73 10.74 4.04
CA ASN A 85 -21.13 11.36 2.79
C ASN A 85 -20.37 12.67 2.61
N PHE A 86 -19.64 12.79 1.51
CA PHE A 86 -18.94 14.02 1.16
C PHE A 86 -18.58 14.06 -0.32
N LYS A 87 -18.34 15.28 -0.80
CA LYS A 87 -17.74 15.56 -2.10
C LYS A 87 -16.35 16.15 -1.90
N LEU A 88 -15.40 15.69 -2.70
CA LEU A 88 -14.07 16.26 -2.81
C LEU A 88 -13.94 17.02 -4.13
N ILE A 89 -13.30 18.17 -4.08
CA ILE A 89 -12.78 18.88 -5.25
C ILE A 89 -11.26 18.75 -5.18
N ILE A 90 -10.66 18.09 -6.17
CA ILE A 90 -9.22 17.87 -6.26
C ILE A 90 -8.69 18.77 -7.37
N SER A 91 -7.88 19.77 -7.01
CA SER A 91 -7.37 20.79 -7.94
C SER A 91 -5.86 20.67 -8.09
N ASP A 92 -5.36 20.69 -9.33
CA ASP A 92 -3.95 20.79 -9.64
C ASP A 92 -3.54 22.26 -9.72
N GLN A 93 -2.77 22.72 -8.73
CA GLN A 93 -2.31 24.10 -8.66
C GLN A 93 -1.30 24.45 -9.77
N ALA A 94 -0.67 23.46 -10.42
CA ALA A 94 0.26 23.71 -11.53
C ALA A 94 -0.47 23.98 -12.85
N SER A 95 -1.58 23.26 -13.12
CA SER A 95 -2.29 23.33 -14.40
C SER A 95 -3.65 24.04 -14.33
N GLY A 96 -4.17 24.29 -13.13
CA GLY A 96 -5.51 24.83 -12.90
C GLY A 96 -6.66 23.84 -13.17
N LYS A 97 -6.34 22.58 -13.50
CA LYS A 97 -7.35 21.52 -13.70
C LYS A 97 -7.93 21.08 -12.38
N PHE A 98 -9.17 20.59 -12.40
CA PHE A 98 -9.77 19.91 -11.26
C PHE A 98 -10.65 18.74 -11.69
N PHE A 99 -10.88 17.83 -10.75
CA PHE A 99 -11.88 16.78 -10.87
C PHE A 99 -12.58 16.57 -9.52
N GLU A 100 -13.72 15.92 -9.56
CA GLU A 100 -14.56 15.70 -8.38
C GLU A 100 -14.61 14.22 -8.02
N TYR A 101 -14.66 13.94 -6.73
CA TYR A 101 -14.96 12.63 -6.20
C TYR A 101 -16.10 12.71 -5.19
N VAL A 102 -17.05 11.79 -5.28
CA VAL A 102 -18.20 11.75 -4.35
C VAL A 102 -18.19 10.42 -3.62
N LEU A 103 -18.09 10.49 -2.30
CA LEU A 103 -18.32 9.36 -1.42
C LEU A 103 -19.75 9.45 -0.90
N SER A 104 -20.58 8.46 -1.23
CA SER A 104 -21.97 8.36 -0.76
C SER A 104 -22.23 7.02 -0.08
N ASP A 105 -23.01 7.08 0.99
CA ASP A 105 -23.48 5.95 1.78
C ASP A 105 -22.34 5.00 2.21
N PHE A 106 -21.14 5.53 2.48
CA PHE A 106 -20.00 4.71 2.85
C PHE A 106 -20.11 4.29 4.33
N PRO A 107 -20.21 2.98 4.64
CA PRO A 107 -20.42 2.53 6.00
C PRO A 107 -19.17 2.78 6.86
N ILE A 108 -19.37 3.42 8.01
CA ILE A 108 -18.32 3.63 9.01
C ILE A 108 -18.95 3.60 10.41
N ALA A 109 -18.57 2.62 11.22
CA ALA A 109 -19.13 2.49 12.55
C ALA A 109 -18.55 3.52 13.54
N PHE A 110 -19.21 3.70 14.67
CA PHE A 110 -18.71 4.54 15.75
C PHE A 110 -17.32 4.07 16.21
N ALA A 111 -16.43 5.01 16.49
CA ALA A 111 -15.05 4.79 16.92
C ALA A 111 -14.23 3.92 15.93
N SER A 112 -14.58 3.96 14.65
CA SER A 112 -13.86 3.21 13.60
C SER A 112 -12.95 4.12 12.81
N MET A 113 -11.72 3.64 12.58
CA MET A 113 -10.71 4.25 11.71
C MET A 113 -10.56 3.38 10.46
N LEU A 114 -10.85 3.95 9.29
CA LEU A 114 -10.79 3.25 8.00
C LEU A 114 -9.84 3.99 7.07
N SER A 115 -8.87 3.28 6.51
CA SER A 115 -7.91 3.83 5.54
C SER A 115 -7.80 2.90 4.35
N ALA A 116 -7.71 3.47 3.15
CA ALA A 116 -7.21 2.73 2.01
C ALA A 116 -5.73 2.40 2.19
N ASP A 117 -5.31 1.26 1.64
CA ASP A 117 -3.91 0.86 1.54
C ASP A 117 -3.54 0.53 0.08
N CYS A 118 -2.24 0.57 -0.20
CA CYS A 118 -1.66 0.16 -1.47
C CYS A 118 -1.80 -1.33 -1.73
N SER A 119 -1.67 -2.17 -0.71
CA SER A 119 -1.66 -3.63 -0.87
C SER A 119 -3.04 -4.29 -0.77
N SER A 120 -4.05 -3.57 -0.27
CA SER A 120 -5.40 -4.12 -0.03
C SER A 120 -6.46 -3.58 -1.01
N THR A 121 -7.45 -4.42 -1.28
CA THR A 121 -8.72 -4.02 -1.92
C THR A 121 -9.77 -3.57 -0.91
N ASP A 122 -9.50 -3.72 0.38
CA ASP A 122 -10.37 -3.20 1.43
C ASP A 122 -10.50 -1.69 1.30
N PHE A 123 -11.72 -1.20 1.55
CA PHE A 123 -12.04 0.22 1.46
C PHE A 123 -11.61 0.85 0.12
N ALA A 124 -11.70 0.12 -0.99
CA ALA A 124 -11.30 0.63 -2.31
C ALA A 124 -11.94 1.98 -2.69
N LYS A 125 -13.12 2.31 -2.16
CA LYS A 125 -13.75 3.63 -2.33
C LYS A 125 -12.93 4.77 -1.69
N LEU A 126 -12.13 4.49 -0.68
CA LEU A 126 -11.21 5.44 -0.05
C LEU A 126 -9.90 5.61 -0.87
N LYS A 127 -9.79 4.99 -2.04
CA LYS A 127 -8.66 5.13 -2.97
C LYS A 127 -9.14 5.68 -4.31
N VAL A 128 -8.74 6.90 -4.63
CA VAL A 128 -9.16 7.62 -5.84
C VAL A 128 -7.98 7.75 -6.79
N ALA A 129 -8.09 7.22 -8.00
CA ALA A 129 -7.04 7.37 -9.01
C ALA A 129 -6.92 8.83 -9.46
N ILE A 130 -5.68 9.35 -9.48
CA ILE A 130 -5.40 10.68 -10.04
C ILE A 130 -5.32 10.55 -11.57
N PRO A 131 -6.09 11.34 -12.34
CA PRO A 131 -6.01 11.31 -13.79
C PRO A 131 -4.63 11.71 -14.31
N SER A 132 -4.27 11.25 -15.50
CA SER A 132 -3.01 11.64 -16.14
C SER A 132 -2.94 13.15 -16.43
N GLY A 133 -1.72 13.69 -16.41
CA GLY A 133 -1.48 15.11 -16.67
C GLY A 133 -1.85 16.05 -15.52
N TYR A 134 -1.93 15.51 -14.29
CA TYR A 134 -1.97 16.22 -13.02
C TYR A 134 -0.60 16.15 -12.34
N THR A 135 -0.23 17.22 -11.64
CA THR A 135 1.04 17.28 -10.90
C THR A 135 0.84 16.86 -9.44
N ALA A 136 1.24 15.62 -9.09
CA ALA A 136 0.85 14.95 -7.84
C ALA A 136 1.20 15.73 -6.56
N ASP A 137 2.37 16.37 -6.47
CA ASP A 137 2.81 17.16 -5.32
C ASP A 137 2.15 18.56 -5.25
N LYS A 138 1.42 18.96 -6.31
CA LYS A 138 0.71 20.25 -6.41
C LYS A 138 -0.80 20.14 -6.26
N LEU A 139 -1.31 18.96 -5.88
CA LEU A 139 -2.74 18.77 -5.66
C LEU A 139 -3.20 19.42 -4.36
N SER A 140 -4.28 20.19 -4.40
CA SER A 140 -5.06 20.62 -3.24
C SER A 140 -6.40 19.89 -3.23
N VAL A 141 -6.94 19.65 -2.03
CA VAL A 141 -8.21 18.95 -1.84
C VAL A 141 -9.10 19.81 -0.97
N GLU A 142 -10.32 20.07 -1.45
CA GLU A 142 -11.39 20.70 -0.69
C GLU A 142 -12.49 19.66 -0.45
N ILE A 143 -13.19 19.75 0.68
CA ILE A 143 -14.26 18.83 1.07
C ILE A 143 -15.55 19.58 1.34
N THR A 144 -16.67 18.99 0.95
CA THR A 144 -18.01 19.41 1.34
C THR A 144 -18.76 18.21 1.89
N TYR A 145 -19.11 18.27 3.17
CA TYR A 145 -19.88 17.24 3.85
C TYR A 145 -21.38 17.33 3.51
N GLN A 146 -22.05 16.18 3.51
CA GLN A 146 -23.49 16.04 3.24
C GLN A 146 -24.24 15.43 4.43
#